data_AF-A0A534SAR3-F1
#
_entry.id   AF-A0A534SAR3-F1
#
_cell.length_a   1.000
_cell.length_b   1.000
_cell.length_c   1.000
_cell.angle_alpha   90.00
_cell.angle_beta   90.00
_cell.angle_gamma   90.00
#
_symmetry.space_group_name_H-M   'P 1'
#
loop_
_entity.id
_entity.type
_entity.pdbx_description
1 polymer ?
#
loop_
_entity_poly.entity_id
_entity_poly.type
_entity_poly.pdbx_seq_one_letter_code
_entity_poly.pdbx_strand_id
1 'polypeptide(L)'
;MKLEMPSLKCYIFNSLKSMKSFPHEAAKSAQPRICVLFPGALGDFVCLLPSLQSLARGAEIDLFAHTEFADLVPARVAVWSLERPEIRKLFVDEVTDEEALKVFFGGYTKIYSWLGSGQQQFVRRLQSASRGKAKIFPFRPPIGRIHQTDYYLCCLDDVMPRGREPVIAPGDKGVRWCDDFYATHELRQRPVLVLAPGSGARETN
;
A
#
# COMPACT_ATOMS: atom_id res chain seq x y z
N MET A 1 -4.16 -30.89 30.27
CA MET A 1 -5.44 -30.98 29.54
C MET A 1 -5.10 -31.09 28.06
N LYS A 2 -5.25 -32.28 27.47
CA LYS A 2 -4.84 -32.57 26.09
C LYS A 2 -6.03 -32.21 25.19
N LEU A 3 -5.92 -31.13 24.41
CA LEU A 3 -6.96 -30.77 23.43
C LEU A 3 -6.79 -31.70 22.22
N GLU A 4 -7.52 -32.81 22.20
CA GLU A 4 -7.67 -33.61 20.99
C GLU A 4 -8.66 -32.89 20.07
N MET A 5 -8.15 -32.17 19.07
CA MET A 5 -8.97 -31.62 18.00
C MET A 5 -9.05 -32.67 16.89
N PRO A 6 -10.21 -33.33 16.68
CA PRO A 6 -10.40 -34.17 15.49
C PRO A 6 -10.42 -33.25 14.27
N SER A 7 -9.26 -33.01 13.65
CA SER A 7 -9.19 -32.26 12.40
C SER A 7 -9.84 -33.11 11.30
N LEU A 8 -11.09 -32.82 10.97
CA LEU A 8 -11.82 -33.60 9.98
C LEU A 8 -11.33 -33.36 8.55
N LYS A 9 -10.76 -32.19 8.23
CA LYS A 9 -10.15 -31.86 6.92
C LYS A 9 -9.08 -30.76 7.08
N CYS A 10 -7.92 -30.90 6.41
CA CYS A 10 -6.83 -29.91 6.38
C CYS A 10 -6.65 -29.39 4.96
N TYR A 11 -6.53 -28.07 4.80
CA TYR A 11 -6.36 -27.40 3.50
C TYR A 11 -5.07 -26.58 3.53
N ILE A 12 -4.21 -26.78 2.52
CA ILE A 12 -2.96 -26.04 2.36
C ILE A 12 -3.10 -25.13 1.15
N PHE A 13 -2.90 -23.84 1.37
CA PHE A 13 -2.89 -22.84 0.31
C PHE A 13 -1.45 -22.49 -0.05
N ASN A 14 -1.06 -22.77 -1.30
CA ASN A 14 0.20 -22.30 -1.84
C ASN A 14 -0.04 -20.97 -2.57
N SER A 15 0.55 -19.89 -2.08
CA SER A 15 0.53 -18.57 -2.73
C SER A 15 1.40 -18.57 -3.99
N LEU A 16 0.92 -19.20 -5.07
CA LEU A 16 1.59 -19.25 -6.36
C LEU A 16 0.65 -18.67 -7.43
N LYS A 17 0.42 -17.35 -7.39
CA LYS A 17 0.01 -16.57 -8.57
C LYS A 17 0.01 -15.07 -8.24
N SER A 18 0.97 -14.37 -8.85
CA SER A 18 0.95 -12.91 -8.98
C SER A 18 -0.24 -12.52 -9.87
N MET A 19 -1.18 -11.77 -9.31
CA MET A 19 -2.29 -11.18 -10.05
C MET A 19 -1.80 -9.92 -10.76
N LYS A 20 -1.69 -10.00 -12.09
CA LYS A 20 -1.41 -8.83 -12.93
C LYS A 20 -2.67 -7.94 -12.96
N SER A 21 -2.56 -6.72 -12.45
CA SER A 21 -3.60 -5.71 -12.53
C SER A 21 -3.62 -5.04 -13.91
N PHE A 22 -4.82 -4.74 -14.41
CA PHE A 22 -5.07 -4.01 -15.65
C PHE A 22 -5.11 -2.49 -15.38
N PRO A 23 -4.77 -1.63 -16.36
CA PRO A 23 -4.81 -0.19 -16.19
C PRO A 23 -6.26 0.32 -16.07
N HIS A 24 -6.51 1.17 -15.08
CA HIS A 24 -7.72 1.97 -14.97
C HIS A 24 -7.48 3.30 -15.69
N GLU A 25 -8.25 3.59 -16.74
CA GLU A 25 -8.28 4.93 -17.35
C GLU A 25 -8.87 5.91 -16.33
N ALA A 26 -8.09 6.95 -15.99
CA ALA A 26 -8.49 7.97 -15.04
C ALA A 26 -9.46 8.96 -15.72
N ALA A 27 -10.74 8.89 -15.35
CA ALA A 27 -11.66 9.99 -15.58
C ALA A 27 -11.17 11.22 -14.79
N LYS A 28 -11.08 12.40 -15.43
CA LYS A 28 -10.74 13.66 -14.75
C LYS A 28 -11.83 14.01 -13.75
N SER A 29 -11.65 13.65 -12.48
CA SER A 29 -12.47 14.19 -11.41
C SER A 29 -11.95 15.57 -10.99
N ALA A 30 -12.86 16.42 -10.50
CA ALA A 30 -12.52 17.75 -9.97
C ALA A 30 -11.84 17.71 -8.59
N GLN A 31 -11.56 16.51 -8.05
CA GLN A 31 -10.98 16.36 -6.72
C GLN A 31 -9.46 16.55 -6.74
N PRO A 32 -8.88 17.05 -5.64
CA PRO A 32 -7.44 17.14 -5.51
C PRO A 32 -6.80 15.74 -5.61
N ARG A 33 -5.67 15.64 -6.30
CA ARG A 33 -4.89 14.39 -6.44
C ARG A 33 -3.66 14.43 -5.54
N ILE A 34 -3.47 13.37 -4.76
CA ILE A 34 -2.31 13.19 -3.87
C ILE A 34 -1.47 12.03 -4.38
N CYS A 35 -0.15 12.23 -4.44
CA CYS A 35 0.80 11.16 -4.75
C CYS A 35 1.37 10.56 -3.46
N VAL A 36 1.41 9.23 -3.37
CA VAL A 36 2.05 8.51 -2.27
C VAL A 36 3.12 7.57 -2.84
N LEU A 37 4.36 7.68 -2.40
CA LEU A 37 5.46 6.78 -2.79
C LEU A 37 5.80 5.86 -1.61
N PHE A 38 5.59 4.56 -1.75
CA PHE A 38 5.71 3.61 -0.63
C PHE A 38 6.43 2.32 -1.02
N PRO A 39 7.65 2.06 -0.48
CA PRO A 39 8.47 0.89 -0.84
C PRO A 39 8.22 -0.36 0.01
N GLY A 40 7.26 -0.34 0.96
CA GLY A 40 7.13 -1.40 1.96
C GLY A 40 6.54 -2.70 1.43
N ALA A 41 6.87 -3.79 2.11
CA ALA A 41 6.24 -5.10 1.90
C ALA A 41 4.82 -5.15 2.48
N LEU A 42 4.12 -6.28 2.34
CA LEU A 42 2.71 -6.42 2.76
C LEU A 42 2.45 -5.99 4.22
N GLY A 43 3.30 -6.40 5.16
CA GLY A 43 3.12 -6.04 6.58
C GLY A 43 3.22 -4.53 6.83
N ASP A 44 4.17 -3.87 6.17
CA ASP A 44 4.31 -2.41 6.24
C ASP A 44 3.15 -1.70 5.53
N PHE A 45 2.70 -2.27 4.42
CA PHE A 45 1.56 -1.75 3.66
C PHE A 45 0.26 -1.83 4.46
N VAL A 46 0.00 -2.91 5.19
CA VAL A 46 -1.14 -3.02 6.11
C VAL A 46 -1.09 -1.91 7.16
N CYS A 47 0.10 -1.58 7.68
CA CYS A 47 0.27 -0.47 8.61
C CYS A 47 0.01 0.91 7.95
N LEU A 48 0.20 1.04 6.64
CA LEU A 48 -0.07 2.27 5.88
C LEU A 48 -1.56 2.47 5.58
N LEU A 49 -2.36 1.41 5.52
CA LEU A 49 -3.78 1.49 5.12
C LEU A 49 -4.59 2.56 5.87
N PRO A 50 -4.47 2.75 7.20
CA PRO A 50 -5.19 3.82 7.90
C PRO A 50 -4.85 5.23 7.40
N SER A 51 -3.60 5.43 6.95
CA SER A 51 -3.14 6.69 6.35
C SER A 51 -3.81 6.91 4.98
N LEU A 52 -3.83 5.88 4.13
CA LEU A 52 -4.49 5.92 2.83
C LEU A 52 -6.01 6.16 2.97
N GLN A 53 -6.66 5.47 3.90
CA GLN A 53 -8.08 5.65 4.20
C GLN A 53 -8.40 7.08 4.64
N SER A 54 -7.52 7.69 5.43
CA SER A 54 -7.73 9.05 5.94
C SER A 54 -7.56 10.10 4.84
N LEU A 55 -6.56 9.93 3.97
CA LEU A 55 -6.33 10.76 2.78
C LEU A 55 -7.47 10.64 1.75
N ALA A 56 -7.94 9.42 1.52
CA ALA A 56 -8.92 9.08 0.49
C ALA A 56 -10.31 9.71 0.72
N ARG A 57 -10.56 10.33 1.89
CA ARG A 57 -11.80 11.05 2.16
C ARG A 57 -11.93 12.37 1.41
N GLY A 58 -10.80 13.04 1.15
CA GLY A 58 -10.79 14.39 0.58
C GLY A 58 -10.11 14.49 -0.78
N ALA A 59 -9.51 13.40 -1.26
CA ALA A 59 -8.68 13.39 -2.45
C ALA A 59 -8.71 12.03 -3.15
N GLU A 60 -8.37 12.04 -4.44
CA GLU A 60 -7.92 10.86 -5.15
C GLU A 60 -6.44 10.63 -4.84
N ILE A 61 -6.05 9.36 -4.66
CA ILE A 61 -4.68 9.00 -4.35
C ILE A 61 -4.09 8.15 -5.47
N ASP A 62 -2.94 8.58 -5.98
CA ASP A 62 -2.07 7.73 -6.77
C ASP A 62 -0.97 7.18 -5.86
N LEU A 63 -1.10 5.91 -5.51
CA LEU A 63 -0.13 5.17 -4.70
C LEU A 63 0.86 4.46 -5.62
N PHE A 64 2.14 4.80 -5.54
CA PHE A 64 3.22 4.08 -6.19
C PHE A 64 3.82 3.08 -5.19
N ALA A 65 3.54 1.81 -5.41
CA ALA A 65 3.94 0.69 -4.54
C ALA A 65 4.03 -0.62 -5.34
N HIS A 66 4.10 -1.78 -4.66
CA HIS A 66 3.89 -3.06 -5.32
C HIS A 66 2.46 -3.17 -5.83
N THR A 67 2.28 -3.51 -7.12
CA THR A 67 0.96 -3.52 -7.77
C THR A 67 0.00 -4.57 -7.22
N GLU A 68 0.51 -5.59 -6.53
CA GLU A 68 -0.29 -6.60 -5.82
C GLU A 68 -1.15 -6.00 -4.70
N PHE A 69 -0.86 -4.79 -4.24
CA PHE A 69 -1.67 -4.08 -3.25
C PHE A 69 -2.94 -3.45 -3.84
N ALA A 70 -3.14 -3.49 -5.17
CA ALA A 70 -4.30 -2.89 -5.83
C ALA A 70 -5.65 -3.40 -5.30
N ASP A 71 -5.73 -4.67 -4.90
CA ASP A 71 -6.96 -5.27 -4.36
C ASP A 71 -7.17 -5.01 -2.87
N LEU A 72 -6.21 -4.33 -2.20
CA LEU A 72 -6.21 -4.09 -0.76
C LEU A 72 -6.53 -2.64 -0.39
N VAL A 73 -6.50 -1.73 -1.37
CA VAL A 73 -6.66 -0.29 -1.13
C VAL A 73 -8.13 0.16 -1.18
N PRO A 74 -8.47 1.30 -0.55
CA PRO A 74 -9.79 1.92 -0.70
C PRO A 74 -10.10 2.32 -2.15
N ALA A 75 -11.38 2.41 -2.50
CA ALA A 75 -11.85 2.70 -3.87
C ALA A 75 -11.29 3.99 -4.53
N ARG A 76 -10.86 4.99 -3.75
CA ARG A 76 -10.29 6.26 -4.24
C ARG A 76 -8.77 6.25 -4.37
N VAL A 77 -8.17 5.07 -4.28
CA VAL A 77 -6.72 4.88 -4.37
C VAL A 77 -6.42 4.04 -5.61
N ALA A 78 -5.70 4.62 -6.56
CA ALA A 78 -5.14 3.91 -7.70
C ALA A 78 -3.71 3.47 -7.37
N VAL A 79 -3.39 2.19 -7.62
CA VAL A 79 -2.04 1.65 -7.37
C VAL A 79 -1.25 1.57 -8.66
N TRP A 80 -0.06 2.12 -8.64
CA TRP A 80 0.90 2.16 -9.74
C TRP A 80 2.22 1.51 -9.31
N SER A 81 2.96 0.97 -10.27
CA SER A 81 4.27 0.40 -9.98
C SER A 81 5.30 1.48 -9.64
N LEU A 82 6.13 1.21 -8.64
CA LEU A 82 7.36 1.98 -8.37
C LEU A 82 8.37 1.91 -9.52
N GLU A 83 8.26 0.92 -10.40
CA GLU A 83 9.15 0.74 -11.55
C GLU A 83 8.85 1.67 -12.72
N ARG A 84 7.93 2.62 -12.54
CA ARG A 84 7.58 3.60 -13.57
C ARG A 84 8.77 4.51 -13.91
N PRO A 85 8.93 4.90 -15.20
CA PRO A 85 10.03 5.76 -15.63
C PRO A 85 10.13 7.06 -14.82
N GLU A 86 9.01 7.68 -14.48
CA GLU A 86 8.96 8.93 -13.72
C GLU A 86 9.54 8.78 -12.31
N ILE A 87 9.34 7.62 -11.68
CA ILE A 87 9.90 7.31 -10.35
C ILE A 87 11.39 6.99 -10.48
N ARG A 88 11.78 6.14 -11.44
CA ARG A 88 13.19 5.78 -11.68
C ARG A 88 14.08 6.99 -11.96
N LYS A 89 13.57 7.97 -12.72
CA LYS A 89 14.28 9.22 -13.04
C LYS A 89 14.63 10.07 -11.80
N LEU A 90 13.98 9.84 -10.65
CA LEU A 90 14.35 10.50 -9.39
C LEU A 90 15.68 9.99 -8.82
N PHE A 91 16.20 8.85 -9.28
CA PHE A 91 17.39 8.18 -8.77
C PHE A 91 18.63 8.27 -9.69
N VAL A 92 18.50 8.81 -10.89
CA VAL A 92 19.60 8.86 -11.89
C VAL A 92 20.19 10.26 -11.96
N ASP A 93 21.49 10.40 -12.18
CA ASP A 93 22.16 11.72 -12.19
C ASP A 93 21.95 12.52 -13.48
N GLU A 94 21.56 11.86 -14.56
CA GLU A 94 21.42 12.51 -15.87
C GLU A 94 20.25 13.51 -15.87
N VAL A 95 20.51 14.69 -16.46
CA VAL A 95 19.59 15.84 -16.54
C VAL A 95 18.78 15.75 -17.83
N THR A 96 18.15 14.61 -18.06
CA THR A 96 17.25 14.43 -19.19
C THR A 96 15.83 14.48 -18.66
N ASP A 97 15.04 15.44 -19.16
CA ASP A 97 13.58 15.47 -19.02
C ASP A 97 13.03 15.97 -17.66
N GLU A 98 13.71 16.95 -17.04
CA GLU A 98 13.22 17.62 -15.82
C GLU A 98 11.83 18.24 -15.99
N GLU A 99 11.53 18.76 -17.18
CA GLU A 99 10.24 19.41 -17.43
C GLU A 99 9.10 18.40 -17.41
N ALA A 100 9.30 17.19 -17.96
CA ALA A 100 8.31 16.12 -17.85
C ALA A 100 8.08 15.70 -16.39
N LEU A 101 9.12 15.64 -15.56
CA LEU A 101 8.97 15.38 -14.12
C LEU A 101 8.21 16.50 -13.40
N LYS A 102 8.48 17.77 -13.74
CA LYS A 102 7.75 18.93 -13.22
C LYS A 102 6.29 18.91 -13.64
N VAL A 103 5.98 18.51 -14.87
CA VAL A 103 4.58 18.35 -15.33
C VAL A 103 3.92 17.21 -14.57
N PHE A 104 4.58 16.05 -14.46
CA PHE A 104 4.05 14.87 -13.79
C PHE A 104 3.77 15.12 -12.30
N PHE A 105 4.80 15.51 -11.54
CA PHE A 105 4.67 15.76 -10.10
C PHE A 105 3.96 17.08 -9.79
N GLY A 106 3.99 18.04 -10.72
CA GLY A 106 3.27 19.30 -10.63
C GLY A 106 1.76 19.13 -10.59
N GLY A 107 1.22 18.04 -11.16
CA GLY A 107 -0.21 17.72 -11.15
C GLY A 107 -0.80 17.35 -9.79
N TYR A 108 0.02 16.99 -8.80
CA TYR A 108 -0.44 16.62 -7.46
C TYR A 108 -0.53 17.82 -6.52
N THR A 109 -1.55 17.86 -5.67
CA THR A 109 -1.69 18.93 -4.66
C THR A 109 -0.77 18.70 -3.47
N LYS A 110 -0.53 17.44 -3.09
CA LYS A 110 0.45 17.02 -2.06
C LYS A 110 1.15 15.75 -2.51
N ILE A 111 2.38 15.56 -2.05
CA ILE A 111 3.12 14.31 -2.25
C ILE A 111 3.67 13.83 -0.90
N TYR A 112 3.42 12.57 -0.56
CA TYR A 112 3.99 11.92 0.62
C TYR A 112 4.91 10.79 0.15
N SER A 113 6.16 10.78 0.59
CA SER A 113 7.13 9.75 0.21
C SER A 113 7.78 9.12 1.43
N TRP A 114 7.68 7.81 1.55
CA TRP A 114 8.54 6.99 2.41
C TRP A 114 9.66 6.29 1.62
N LEU A 115 9.80 6.66 0.34
CA LEU A 115 10.84 6.22 -0.56
C LEU A 115 12.00 7.23 -0.56
N GLY A 116 13.24 6.73 -0.63
CA GLY A 116 14.41 7.52 -1.01
C GLY A 116 14.85 8.60 0.00
N SER A 117 14.33 8.62 1.23
CA SER A 117 14.63 9.67 2.22
C SER A 117 16.11 9.82 2.58
N GLY A 118 16.85 8.71 2.56
CA GLY A 118 18.31 8.71 2.79
C GLY A 118 19.15 9.09 1.58
N GLN A 119 18.52 9.36 0.42
CA GLN A 119 19.21 9.62 -0.83
C GLN A 119 19.03 11.09 -1.22
N GLN A 120 20.09 11.89 -1.01
CA GLN A 120 20.02 13.35 -1.19
C GLN A 120 19.54 13.76 -2.57
N GLN A 121 19.95 13.04 -3.60
CA GLN A 121 19.58 13.29 -4.99
C GLN A 121 18.08 13.10 -5.22
N PHE A 122 17.52 11.97 -4.77
CA PHE A 122 16.08 11.70 -4.80
C PHE A 122 15.30 12.82 -4.11
N VAL A 123 15.73 13.19 -2.90
CA VAL A 123 15.11 14.26 -2.12
C VAL A 123 15.09 15.57 -2.89
N ARG A 124 16.24 16.00 -3.42
CA ARG A 124 16.36 17.25 -4.19
C ARG A 124 15.49 17.24 -5.44
N ARG A 125 15.50 16.15 -6.20
CA ARG A 125 14.74 16.03 -7.46
C ARG A 125 13.23 16.02 -7.21
N LEU A 126 12.76 15.25 -6.24
CA LEU A 126 11.34 15.21 -5.90
C LEU A 126 10.85 16.56 -5.36
N GLN A 127 11.66 17.23 -4.53
CA GLN A 127 11.37 18.60 -4.07
C GLN A 127 11.26 19.59 -5.24
N SER A 128 12.22 19.57 -6.16
CA SER A 128 12.24 20.44 -7.35
C SER A 128 11.05 20.17 -8.28
N ALA A 129 10.83 18.91 -8.67
CA ALA A 129 9.75 18.50 -9.57
C ALA A 129 8.36 18.77 -8.98
N SER A 130 8.21 18.65 -7.66
CA SER A 130 6.96 18.92 -6.95
C SER A 130 6.78 20.39 -6.55
N ARG A 131 7.73 21.29 -6.85
CA ARG A 131 7.72 22.69 -6.42
C ARG A 131 7.53 22.84 -4.90
N GLY A 132 8.21 22.00 -4.11
CA GLY A 132 8.15 22.04 -2.65
C GLY A 132 6.93 21.33 -2.02
N LYS A 133 6.04 20.72 -2.82
CA LYS A 133 4.83 20.05 -2.32
C LYS A 133 5.10 18.67 -1.72
N ALA A 134 6.30 18.14 -1.89
CA ALA A 134 6.68 16.82 -1.38
C ALA A 134 7.10 16.86 0.09
N LYS A 135 6.58 15.92 0.86
CA LYS A 135 7.03 15.59 2.21
C LYS A 135 7.64 14.20 2.18
N ILE A 136 8.89 14.13 2.62
CA ILE A 136 9.71 12.93 2.49
C ILE A 136 10.10 12.49 3.89
N PHE A 137 9.80 11.25 4.21
CA PHE A 137 9.95 10.68 5.54
C PHE A 137 10.85 9.44 5.49
N PRO A 138 11.65 9.18 6.53
CA PRO A 138 12.24 7.87 6.75
C PRO A 138 11.21 6.74 6.62
N PHE A 139 11.59 5.62 6.01
CA PHE A 139 10.68 4.47 5.91
C PHE A 139 10.29 3.91 7.30
N ARG A 140 11.23 3.97 8.25
CA ARG A 140 11.03 3.60 9.65
C ARG A 140 11.12 4.83 10.56
N PRO A 141 10.40 4.87 11.68
CA PRO A 141 10.55 5.95 12.65
C PRO A 141 12.03 6.06 13.09
N PRO A 142 12.62 7.26 13.05
CA PRO A 142 14.06 7.41 13.32
C PRO A 142 14.43 7.19 14.80
N ILE A 143 13.51 7.45 15.73
CA ILE A 143 13.73 7.30 17.18
C ILE A 143 12.43 6.85 17.85
N GLY A 144 12.54 5.91 18.80
CA GLY A 144 11.44 5.51 19.69
C GLY A 144 10.69 4.24 19.27
N ARG A 145 9.94 3.67 20.23
CA ARG A 145 9.04 2.52 20.02
C ARG A 145 7.64 3.00 19.65
N ILE A 146 7.50 3.69 18.52
CA ILE A 146 6.18 4.05 17.99
C ILE A 146 5.70 2.91 17.09
N HIS A 147 4.43 2.54 17.21
CA HIS A 147 3.83 1.57 16.29
C HIS A 147 3.87 2.10 14.85
N GLN A 148 4.21 1.28 13.87
CA GLN A 148 4.43 1.74 12.49
C GLN A 148 3.20 2.45 11.89
N THR A 149 1.99 1.97 12.20
CA THR A 149 0.73 2.65 11.83
C THR A 149 0.63 4.07 12.37
N ASP A 150 0.96 4.25 13.65
CA ASP A 150 0.91 5.56 14.30
C ASP A 150 1.97 6.49 13.69
N TYR A 151 3.14 5.95 13.37
CA TYR A 151 4.18 6.70 12.67
C TYR A 151 3.69 7.25 11.33
N TYR A 152 3.11 6.39 10.47
CA TYR A 152 2.60 6.83 9.16
C TYR A 152 1.47 7.86 9.27
N LEU A 153 0.55 7.66 10.22
CA LEU A 153 -0.53 8.61 10.47
C LEU A 153 0.00 9.99 10.90
N CYS A 154 1.00 10.02 11.80
CA CYS A 154 1.62 11.26 12.26
C CYS A 154 2.37 12.03 11.16
N CYS A 155 2.77 11.37 10.07
CA CYS A 155 3.39 12.04 8.92
C CYS A 155 2.39 12.83 8.06
N LEU A 156 1.08 12.66 8.26
CA LEU A 156 0.06 13.33 7.46
C LEU A 156 -0.40 14.66 8.11
N ASP A 157 0.07 15.78 7.58
CA ASP A 157 -0.40 17.09 8.05
C ASP A 157 -1.89 17.32 7.73
N ASP A 158 -2.59 17.92 8.68
CA ASP A 158 -3.98 18.40 8.56
C ASP A 158 -5.01 17.30 8.24
N VAL A 159 -4.66 16.03 8.45
CA VAL A 159 -5.57 14.90 8.25
C VAL A 159 -5.94 14.32 9.61
N MET A 160 -7.19 14.51 10.02
CA MET A 160 -7.72 13.83 11.21
C MET A 160 -7.85 12.32 10.94
N PRO A 161 -7.15 11.44 11.66
CA PRO A 161 -7.24 10.00 11.42
C PRO A 161 -8.68 9.50 11.53
N ARG A 162 -9.12 8.61 10.62
CA ARG A 162 -10.40 7.90 10.76
C ARG A 162 -10.37 6.90 11.92
N GLY A 163 -9.19 6.40 12.22
CA GLY A 163 -8.90 5.34 13.19
C GLY A 163 -7.51 4.79 12.93
N ARG A 164 -7.09 3.83 13.75
CA ARG A 164 -5.81 3.14 13.62
C ARG A 164 -5.94 1.75 12.97
N GLU A 165 -7.17 1.30 12.78
CA GLU A 165 -7.46 -0.05 12.31
C GLU A 165 -7.36 -0.12 10.78
N PRO A 166 -6.53 -1.02 10.23
CA PRO A 166 -6.56 -1.30 8.81
C PRO A 166 -7.88 -1.98 8.47
N VAL A 167 -8.57 -1.45 7.45
CA VAL A 167 -9.82 -2.02 6.94
C VAL A 167 -9.58 -2.38 5.49
N ILE A 168 -9.67 -3.68 5.21
CA ILE A 168 -9.55 -4.27 3.88
C ILE A 168 -10.92 -4.86 3.57
N ALA A 169 -11.63 -4.28 2.60
CA ALA A 169 -12.86 -4.86 2.10
C ALA A 169 -12.48 -5.86 1.00
N PRO A 170 -12.80 -7.15 1.12
CA PRO A 170 -12.57 -8.09 0.04
C PRO A 170 -13.40 -7.68 -1.17
N GLY A 171 -12.77 -7.62 -2.35
CA GLY A 171 -13.49 -7.38 -3.60
C GLY A 171 -14.35 -8.57 -4.01
N ASP A 172 -15.22 -8.38 -5.00
CA ASP A 172 -16.20 -9.38 -5.45
C ASP A 172 -15.59 -10.74 -5.80
N LYS A 173 -14.37 -10.74 -6.38
CA LYS A 173 -13.63 -11.97 -6.68
C LYS A 173 -13.22 -12.72 -5.41
N GLY A 174 -12.76 -11.99 -4.39
CA GLY A 174 -12.39 -12.56 -3.09
C GLY A 174 -13.60 -13.10 -2.34
N VAL A 175 -14.72 -12.39 -2.38
CA VAL A 175 -16.00 -12.85 -1.81
C VAL A 175 -16.47 -14.12 -2.51
N ARG A 176 -16.54 -14.13 -3.85
CA ARG A 176 -16.92 -15.33 -4.63
C ARG A 176 -15.99 -16.51 -4.34
N TRP A 177 -14.68 -16.28 -4.35
CA TRP A 177 -13.73 -17.34 -4.04
C TRP A 177 -13.97 -17.93 -2.64
N CYS A 178 -14.25 -17.08 -1.66
CA CYS A 178 -14.59 -17.51 -0.30
C CYS A 178 -15.88 -18.35 -0.30
N ASP A 179 -16.94 -17.87 -0.95
CA ASP A 179 -18.23 -18.56 -1.02
C ASP A 179 -18.13 -19.92 -1.70
N ASP A 180 -17.37 -20.01 -2.79
CA ASP A 180 -17.11 -21.23 -3.56
C ASP A 180 -16.25 -22.20 -2.74
N PHE A 181 -15.20 -21.70 -2.07
CA PHE A 181 -14.35 -22.51 -1.21
C PHE A 181 -15.16 -23.11 -0.05
N TYR A 182 -15.99 -22.31 0.61
CA TYR A 182 -16.83 -22.75 1.72
C TYR A 182 -17.91 -23.73 1.26
N ALA A 183 -18.50 -23.53 0.08
CA ALA A 183 -19.48 -24.47 -0.49
C ALA A 183 -18.82 -25.81 -0.82
N THR A 184 -17.73 -25.78 -1.58
CA THR A 184 -16.98 -26.97 -2.05
C THR A 184 -16.52 -27.84 -0.88
N HIS A 185 -16.18 -27.24 0.25
CA HIS A 185 -15.65 -27.93 1.42
C HIS A 185 -16.65 -28.11 2.56
N GLU A 186 -17.94 -27.78 2.34
CA GLU A 186 -19.03 -27.93 3.30
C GLU A 186 -18.78 -27.19 4.64
N LEU A 187 -18.21 -25.99 4.55
CA LEU A 187 -17.77 -25.20 5.73
C LEU A 187 -18.80 -24.16 6.20
N ARG A 188 -19.87 -23.89 5.44
CA ARG A 188 -20.81 -22.75 5.64
C ARG A 188 -21.50 -22.66 7.01
N GLN A 189 -21.42 -23.70 7.85
CA GLN A 189 -22.01 -23.73 9.20
C GLN A 189 -21.07 -24.41 10.22
N ARG A 190 -19.77 -24.46 9.93
CA ARG A 190 -18.78 -25.09 10.79
C ARG A 190 -17.82 -24.05 11.36
N PRO A 191 -17.38 -24.18 12.62
CA PRO A 191 -16.29 -23.34 13.12
C PRO A 191 -15.02 -23.65 12.31
N VAL A 192 -14.37 -22.62 11.79
CA VAL A 192 -13.14 -22.71 11.00
C VAL A 192 -12.00 -22.06 11.77
N LEU A 193 -10.93 -22.80 12.00
CA LEU A 193 -9.64 -22.26 12.47
C LEU A 193 -8.71 -22.14 11.27
N VAL A 194 -8.22 -20.94 11.02
CA VAL A 194 -7.20 -20.68 9.99
C VAL A 194 -5.85 -20.54 10.66
N LEU A 195 -4.88 -21.30 10.18
CA LEU A 195 -3.48 -21.19 10.59
C LEU A 195 -2.68 -20.72 9.38
N ALA A 196 -1.87 -19.69 9.56
CA ALA A 196 -0.94 -19.20 8.55
C ALA A 196 0.50 -19.44 9.04
N PRO A 197 0.99 -20.70 9.02
CA PRO A 197 2.37 -21.00 9.35
C PRO A 197 3.28 -20.52 8.22
N GLY A 198 4.46 -20.03 8.59
CA GLY A 198 5.43 -19.50 7.65
C GLY A 198 5.52 -17.98 7.68
N SER A 199 6.75 -17.52 7.73
CA SER A 199 7.20 -16.15 7.79
C SER A 199 8.48 -16.05 6.95
N GLY A 200 8.76 -14.87 6.40
CA GLY A 200 9.93 -14.66 5.57
C GLY A 200 11.27 -14.84 6.31
N ALA A 201 11.26 -14.98 7.63
CA ALA A 201 12.45 -15.17 8.45
C ALA A 201 12.52 -16.60 9.02
N ARG A 202 13.70 -17.22 8.93
CA ARG A 202 13.96 -18.56 9.50
C ARG A 202 13.72 -18.62 11.01
N GLU A 203 13.88 -17.50 11.71
CA GLU A 203 13.78 -17.40 13.17
C GLU A 203 12.33 -17.40 13.66
N THR A 204 11.37 -17.17 12.77
CA THR A 204 9.93 -17.11 13.08
C THR A 204 9.14 -18.23 12.40
N ASN A 205 9.83 -19.26 11.89
CA ASN A 205 9.27 -20.46 11.25
C ASN A 205 9.37 -21.69 12.14
#